data_AF-A0A257NT74-F1
#
_entry.id   AF-A0A257NT74-F1
#
_cell.length_a   1.000
_cell.length_b   1.000
_cell.length_c   1.000
_cell.angle_alpha   90.00
_cell.angle_beta   90.00
_cell.angle_gamma   90.00
#
_symmetry.space_group_name_H-M   'P 1'
#
loop_
_entity.id
_entity.type
_entity.pdbx_description
1 polymer ?
#
loop_
_entity_poly.entity_id
_entity_poly.type
_entity_poly.pdbx_seq_one_letter_code
_entity_poly.pdbx_strand_id
1 'polypeptide(L)'
;MRQAFPHEREALILDATGPLTSIALLRHGLFVAVVEVADTGGAWVDGVTKELAGLAKNYPLPRTLFLLAREQEAAAFQKAFATVKFGDLWLSDAPPKIIAVLASHLSALVRQAAESSPDLPLLLMALYWRYRAPD
;
A
#
# COMPACT_ATOMS: atom_id res chain seq x y z
N MET A 1 0.69 6.87 -7.12
CA MET A 1 -0.72 7.04 -6.69
C MET A 1 -1.39 8.27 -7.29
N ARG A 2 -0.96 9.51 -7.02
CA ARG A 2 -1.65 10.73 -7.49
C ARG A 2 -1.84 10.84 -9.02
N GLN A 3 -0.93 10.27 -9.82
CA GLN A 3 -1.08 10.16 -11.28
C GLN A 3 -2.04 9.05 -11.73
N ALA A 4 -2.13 7.95 -10.98
CA ALA A 4 -2.98 6.79 -11.31
C ALA A 4 -4.42 6.98 -10.81
N PHE A 5 -4.59 7.66 -9.67
CA PHE A 5 -5.88 7.91 -9.02
C PHE A 5 -5.99 9.38 -8.59
N PRO A 6 -6.17 10.32 -9.53
CA PRO A 6 -6.13 11.76 -9.26
C PRO A 6 -7.30 12.24 -8.39
N HIS A 7 -8.39 11.48 -8.34
CA HIS A 7 -9.59 11.81 -7.56
C HIS A 7 -9.55 11.27 -6.12
N GLU A 8 -8.61 10.37 -5.81
CA GLU A 8 -8.48 9.81 -4.47
C GLU A 8 -7.45 10.59 -3.66
N ARG A 9 -7.96 11.50 -2.82
CA ARG A 9 -7.14 12.33 -1.93
C ARG A 9 -6.83 11.65 -0.61
N GLU A 10 -7.64 10.67 -0.21
CA GLU A 10 -7.48 9.90 1.01
C GLU A 10 -7.63 8.43 0.68
N ALA A 11 -6.63 7.63 1.05
CA ALA A 11 -6.62 6.23 0.73
C ALA A 11 -5.81 5.45 1.76
N LEU A 12 -6.17 4.20 1.93
CA LEU A 12 -5.40 3.25 2.72
C LEU A 12 -4.65 2.34 1.76
N ILE A 13 -3.36 2.15 1.98
CA ILE A 13 -2.51 1.28 1.17
C ILE A 13 -2.13 0.10 2.04
N LEU A 14 -2.46 -1.10 1.58
CA LEU A 14 -2.03 -2.36 2.17
C LEU A 14 -1.02 -3.00 1.24
N ASP A 15 0.22 -3.13 1.70
CA ASP A 15 1.28 -3.80 0.97
C ASP A 15 1.59 -5.16 1.60
N ALA A 16 1.22 -6.21 0.89
CA ALA A 16 1.48 -7.60 1.26
C ALA A 16 2.53 -8.26 0.34
N THR A 17 3.31 -7.48 -0.42
CA THR A 17 4.32 -8.04 -1.34
C THR A 17 5.61 -8.48 -0.64
N GLY A 18 5.91 -7.86 0.50
CA GLY A 18 7.07 -8.13 1.35
C GLY A 18 6.82 -9.17 2.45
N PRO A 19 7.83 -9.47 3.28
CA PRO A 19 7.71 -10.40 4.40
C PRO A 19 6.80 -9.88 5.54
N LEU A 20 6.50 -8.59 5.54
CA LEU A 20 5.59 -7.93 6.46
C LEU A 20 4.47 -7.28 5.65
N THR A 21 3.24 -7.34 6.16
CA THR A 21 2.11 -6.60 5.60
C THR A 21 2.13 -5.18 6.13
N SER A 22 2.43 -4.21 5.27
CA SER A 22 2.48 -2.80 5.65
C SER A 22 1.13 -2.12 5.39
N ILE A 23 0.67 -1.29 6.32
CA ILE A 23 -0.56 -0.51 6.24
C ILE A 23 -0.15 0.96 6.29
N ALA A 24 -0.40 1.69 5.20
CA ALA A 24 -0.10 3.11 5.12
C ALA A 24 -1.38 3.92 4.89
N LEU A 25 -1.63 4.91 5.75
CA LEU A 25 -2.72 5.86 5.61
C LEU A 25 -2.21 7.09 4.86
N LEU A 26 -2.77 7.34 3.67
CA LEU A 26 -2.50 8.51 2.86
C LEU A 26 -3.61 9.55 3.04
N ARG A 27 -3.26 10.80 3.34
CA ARG A 27 -4.17 11.95 3.28
C ARG A 27 -3.53 13.10 2.54
N HIS A 28 -4.25 13.66 1.58
CA HIS A 28 -3.80 14.80 0.77
C HIS A 28 -2.41 14.59 0.11
N GLY A 29 -2.06 13.33 -0.19
CA GLY A 29 -0.76 12.97 -0.76
C GLY A 29 0.38 12.82 0.24
N LEU A 30 0.10 12.86 1.54
CA LEU A 30 1.07 12.65 2.63
C LEU A 30 0.76 11.36 3.38
N PHE A 31 1.80 10.63 3.79
CA PHE A 31 1.67 9.50 4.71
C PHE A 31 1.45 10.02 6.13
N VAL A 32 0.29 9.71 6.70
CA VAL A 32 -0.10 10.14 8.05
C VAL A 32 0.23 9.07 9.08
N ALA A 33 0.10 7.80 8.69
CA ALA A 33 0.47 6.68 9.53
C ALA A 33 1.00 5.54 8.66
N VAL A 34 2.00 4.82 9.16
CA VAL A 34 2.51 3.58 8.58
C VAL A 34 2.63 2.59 9.73
N VAL A 35 2.04 1.41 9.56
CA VAL A 35 2.06 0.32 10.54
C VAL A 35 2.43 -0.96 9.82
N GLU A 36 3.25 -1.79 10.43
CA GLU A 36 3.68 -3.06 9.86
C GLU A 36 3.09 -4.22 10.68
N VAL A 37 2.57 -5.21 9.99
CA VAL A 37 2.00 -6.44 10.56
C VAL A 37 2.86 -7.60 10.09
N ALA A 38 3.43 -8.36 11.02
CA ALA A 38 4.14 -9.58 10.68
C ALA A 38 3.17 -10.67 10.20
N ASP A 39 3.52 -11.34 9.11
CA ASP A 39 2.74 -12.47 8.61
C ASP A 39 2.95 -13.70 9.50
N THR A 40 2.06 -13.87 10.48
CA THR A 40 2.01 -15.09 11.28
C THR A 40 1.06 -16.09 10.63
N GLY A 41 1.52 -16.74 9.56
CA GLY A 41 1.03 -18.05 9.12
C GLY A 41 -0.49 -18.16 8.89
N GLY A 42 -1.08 -17.22 8.15
CA GLY A 42 -2.49 -17.30 7.73
C GLY A 42 -3.50 -16.58 8.63
N ALA A 43 -3.07 -16.06 9.79
CA ALA A 43 -3.89 -15.18 10.65
C ALA A 43 -3.61 -13.68 10.44
N TRP A 44 -2.93 -13.31 9.35
CA TRP A 44 -2.55 -11.93 9.06
C TRP A 44 -3.76 -10.98 8.95
N VAL A 45 -4.92 -11.49 8.53
CA VAL A 45 -6.18 -10.71 8.41
C VAL A 45 -6.60 -10.13 9.76
N ASP A 46 -6.48 -10.90 10.83
CA ASP A 46 -6.84 -10.45 12.19
C ASP A 46 -5.86 -9.39 12.68
N GLY A 47 -4.57 -9.55 12.38
CA GLY A 47 -3.54 -8.56 12.66
C GLY A 47 -3.81 -7.24 11.94
N VAL A 48 -4.11 -7.31 10.63
CA VAL A 48 -4.48 -6.14 9.83
C VAL A 48 -5.74 -5.46 10.39
N THR A 49 -6.76 -6.24 10.74
CA THR A 49 -8.02 -5.70 11.30
C THR A 49 -7.78 -4.98 12.63
N LYS A 50 -6.91 -5.53 13.48
CA LYS A 50 -6.53 -4.90 14.75
C LYS A 50 -5.80 -3.58 14.56
N GLU A 51 -4.85 -3.53 13.62
CA GLU A 51 -4.13 -2.28 13.34
C GLU A 51 -5.04 -1.23 12.67
N LEU A 52 -5.94 -1.66 11.78
CA LEU A 52 -6.98 -0.78 11.24
C LEU A 52 -7.89 -0.23 12.35
N ALA A 53 -8.26 -1.03 13.34
CA ALA A 53 -9.00 -0.57 14.51
C ALA A 53 -8.21 0.44 15.35
N GLY A 54 -6.90 0.25 15.48
CA GLY A 54 -6.00 1.21 16.11
C GLY A 54 -5.96 2.55 15.36
N LEU A 55 -5.85 2.49 14.03
CA LEU A 55 -5.86 3.67 13.17
C LEU A 55 -7.23 4.39 13.21
N ALA A 56 -8.33 3.64 13.23
CA ALA A 56 -9.70 4.19 13.26
C ALA A 56 -9.97 5.05 14.50
N LYS A 57 -9.30 4.78 15.63
CA LYS A 57 -9.44 5.58 16.85
C LYS A 57 -8.91 7.01 16.69
N ASN A 58 -7.83 7.15 15.92
CA ASN A 58 -7.12 8.42 15.76
C ASN A 58 -7.53 9.16 14.48
N TYR A 59 -7.95 8.41 13.45
CA TYR A 59 -8.27 8.95 12.14
C TYR A 59 -9.50 8.24 11.56
N PRO A 60 -10.46 8.96 10.96
CA PRO A 60 -11.53 8.31 10.22
C PRO A 60 -10.93 7.54 9.04
N LEU A 61 -11.30 6.27 8.85
CA LEU A 61 -10.71 5.47 7.79
C LEU A 61 -11.28 5.87 6.42
N PRO A 62 -10.43 6.09 5.40
CA PRO A 62 -10.89 6.39 4.05
C PRO A 62 -11.62 5.18 3.46
N ARG A 63 -12.54 5.45 2.53
CA ARG A 63 -13.39 4.40 1.92
C ARG A 63 -12.69 3.60 0.83
N THR A 64 -11.51 4.04 0.38
CA THR A 64 -10.73 3.30 -0.61
C THR A 64 -9.51 2.67 0.03
N LEU A 65 -9.36 1.39 -0.27
CA LEU A 65 -8.25 0.55 0.14
C LEU A 65 -7.55 0.03 -1.11
N PHE A 66 -6.31 0.46 -1.31
CA PHE A 66 -5.42 -0.07 -2.34
C PHE A 66 -4.66 -1.26 -1.78
N LEU A 67 -4.84 -2.42 -2.40
CA LEU A 67 -4.12 -3.63 -2.05
C LEU A 67 -2.98 -3.85 -3.06
N LEU A 68 -1.75 -3.82 -2.57
CA LEU A 68 -0.56 -4.26 -3.28
C LEU A 68 -0.28 -5.70 -2.85
N ALA A 69 -0.48 -6.63 -3.77
CA ALA A 69 -0.24 -8.05 -3.55
C ALA A 69 0.30 -8.67 -4.84
N ARG A 70 0.95 -9.83 -4.72
CA ARG A 70 1.35 -10.61 -5.90
C ARG A 70 0.11 -11.07 -6.65
N GLU A 71 0.18 -11.17 -7.98
CA GLU A 71 -0.98 -11.54 -8.83
C GLU A 71 -1.67 -12.85 -8.39
N GLN A 72 -0.89 -13.83 -7.95
CA GLN A 72 -1.37 -15.13 -7.49
C GLN A 72 -2.11 -15.05 -6.14
N GLU A 73 -1.79 -14.05 -5.32
CA GLU A 73 -2.29 -13.87 -3.95
C GLU A 73 -3.43 -12.86 -3.91
N ALA A 74 -3.46 -11.88 -4.82
CA ALA A 74 -4.46 -10.82 -4.86
C ALA A 74 -5.91 -11.33 -4.82
N ALA A 75 -6.22 -12.42 -5.53
CA ALA A 75 -7.54 -13.04 -5.52
C ALA A 75 -7.90 -13.69 -4.17
N ALA A 76 -6.92 -14.30 -3.50
CA ALA A 76 -7.10 -14.86 -2.16
C ALA A 76 -7.32 -13.75 -1.12
N PHE A 77 -6.54 -12.67 -1.21
CA PHE A 77 -6.70 -11.48 -0.38
C PHE A 77 -8.08 -10.83 -0.57
N GLN A 78 -8.53 -10.62 -1.81
CA GLN A 78 -9.87 -10.06 -2.06
C GLN A 78 -10.99 -10.92 -1.46
N LYS A 79 -10.88 -12.26 -1.56
CA LYS A 79 -11.86 -13.18 -0.95
C LYS A 79 -11.82 -13.14 0.58
N ALA A 80 -10.63 -13.08 1.17
CA ALA A 80 -10.48 -12.96 2.62
C ALA A 80 -11.10 -11.65 3.12
N PHE A 81 -10.78 -10.53 2.49
CA PHE A 81 -11.36 -9.22 2.83
C PHE A 81 -12.87 -9.16 2.57
N ALA A 82 -13.41 -9.81 1.53
CA ALA A 82 -14.86 -9.85 1.30
C ALA A 82 -15.64 -10.60 2.40
N THR A 83 -14.97 -11.49 3.13
CA THR A 83 -15.58 -12.29 4.21
C THR A 83 -15.57 -11.55 5.55
N VAL A 84 -14.68 -10.56 5.72
CA VAL A 84 -14.54 -9.79 6.95
C VAL A 84 -15.58 -8.68 7.01
N LYS A 85 -16.33 -8.63 8.12
CA LYS A 85 -17.28 -7.55 8.39
C LYS A 85 -16.52 -6.29 8.83
N PHE A 86 -16.08 -5.50 7.86
CA PHE A 86 -15.46 -4.20 8.11
C PHE A 86 -16.45 -3.11 8.59
N GLY A 87 -17.76 -3.40 8.63
CA GLY A 87 -18.79 -2.44 9.01
C GLY A 87 -18.58 -1.78 10.37
N ASP A 88 -17.88 -2.43 11.30
CA ASP A 88 -17.60 -1.84 12.63
C ASP A 88 -16.43 -0.83 12.62
N LEU A 89 -15.56 -0.91 11.61
CA LEU A 89 -14.39 -0.05 11.46
C LEU A 89 -14.67 1.22 10.64
N TRP A 90 -15.76 1.22 9.88
CA TRP A 90 -16.22 2.37 9.11
C TRP A 90 -17.58 2.81 9.64
N LEU A 91 -17.81 4.12 9.73
CA LEU A 91 -19.06 4.70 10.22
C LEU A 91 -20.25 4.54 9.23
N SER A 92 -20.26 3.49 8.40
CA SER A 92 -21.20 3.29 7.28
C SER A 92 -21.32 1.82 6.91
N ASP A 93 -22.54 1.32 6.70
CA ASP A 93 -22.85 -0.08 6.32
C ASP A 93 -22.38 -0.48 4.91
N ALA A 94 -21.92 0.48 4.10
CA ALA A 94 -21.44 0.21 2.75
C ALA A 94 -19.94 -0.14 2.76
N PRO A 95 -19.55 -1.34 2.27
CA PRO A 95 -18.19 -1.84 2.40
C PRO A 95 -17.16 -0.93 1.70
N PRO A 96 -15.90 -0.89 2.21
CA PRO A 96 -14.84 -0.14 1.56
C PRO A 96 -14.56 -0.70 0.16
N LYS A 97 -14.22 0.20 -0.77
CA LYS A 97 -13.84 -0.18 -2.12
C LYS A 97 -12.40 -0.68 -2.09
N ILE A 98 -12.22 -1.98 -2.34
CA ILE A 98 -10.90 -2.60 -2.41
C ILE A 98 -10.46 -2.61 -3.86
N ILE A 99 -9.35 -1.93 -4.16
CA ILE A 99 -8.76 -1.85 -5.49
C ILE A 99 -7.41 -2.57 -5.42
N ALA A 100 -7.31 -3.73 -6.06
CA ALA A 100 -6.02 -4.39 -6.21
C ALA A 100 -5.16 -3.65 -7.24
N VAL A 101 -4.00 -3.21 -6.80
CA VAL A 101 -2.99 -2.56 -7.63
C VAL A 101 -1.90 -3.59 -7.88
N LEU A 102 -1.98 -4.21 -9.06
CA LEU A 102 -0.99 -5.17 -9.52
C LEU A 102 0.18 -4.42 -10.18
N ALA A 103 1.36 -5.05 -10.20
CA ALA A 103 2.52 -4.50 -10.90
C ALA A 103 2.22 -4.24 -12.39
N SER A 104 1.41 -5.10 -13.01
CA SER A 104 0.91 -4.97 -14.38
C SER A 104 0.05 -3.71 -14.62
N HIS A 105 -0.61 -3.17 -13.59
CA HIS A 105 -1.38 -1.93 -13.69
C HIS A 105 -0.50 -0.67 -13.64
N LEU A 106 0.70 -0.78 -13.05
CA LEU A 106 1.63 0.33 -12.90
C LEU A 106 2.73 0.32 -13.96
N SER A 107 2.99 -0.82 -14.61
CA SER A 107 4.06 -0.97 -15.61
C SER A 107 3.98 0.05 -16.74
N ALA A 108 2.78 0.36 -17.24
CA ALA A 108 2.56 1.37 -18.28
C ALA A 108 2.83 2.81 -17.81
N LEU A 109 2.82 3.05 -16.50
CA LEU A 109 3.07 4.35 -15.87
C LEU A 109 4.53 4.50 -15.40
N VAL A 110 5.24 3.38 -15.25
CA VAL A 110 6.66 3.36 -14.92
C VAL A 110 7.45 3.46 -16.22
N ARG A 111 7.86 4.68 -16.56
CA ARG A 111 8.85 4.88 -17.62
C ARG A 111 10.24 4.65 -17.05
N GLN A 112 10.96 3.71 -17.63
CA GLN A 112 12.40 3.64 -17.43
C GLN A 112 12.98 4.96 -17.96
N ALA A 113 13.66 5.72 -17.10
CA ALA A 113 14.15 7.05 -17.44
C ALA A 113 15.24 7.04 -18.54
N ALA A 114 15.81 5.86 -18.81
CA ALA A 114 16.81 5.65 -19.85
C ALA A 114 16.41 4.47 -20.72
N GLU A 115 16.49 4.65 -22.04
CA GLU A 115 16.33 3.57 -23.04
C GLU A 115 17.52 2.62 -23.07
N SER A 116 18.66 3.04 -22.51
CA SER A 116 19.85 2.22 -22.30
C SER A 116 19.77 1.46 -20.97
N SER A 117 20.33 0.25 -20.94
CA SER A 117 20.54 -0.50 -19.69
C SER A 117 21.21 0.43 -18.66
N PRO A 118 20.61 0.64 -17.48
CA PRO A 118 21.19 1.51 -16.48
C PRO A 118 22.57 0.99 -16.10
N ASP A 119 23.58 1.85 -16.18
CA ASP A 119 24.92 1.57 -15.68
C ASP A 119 24.83 1.52 -14.15
N LEU A 120 24.64 0.30 -13.63
CA LEU A 120 24.52 0.00 -12.20
C LEU A 120 25.67 0.59 -11.38
N PRO A 121 26.94 0.44 -11.80
CA PRO A 121 28.06 1.14 -11.17
C PRO A 121 27.85 2.66 -11.06
N LEU A 122 27.48 3.32 -12.15
CA LEU A 122 27.31 4.77 -12.18
C LEU A 122 26.15 5.24 -11.29
N LEU A 123 25.05 4.48 -11.25
CA LEU A 123 23.91 4.76 -10.36
C LEU A 123 24.28 4.61 -8.88
N LEU A 124 25.04 3.57 -8.53
CA LEU A 124 25.53 3.38 -7.16
C LEU A 124 26.49 4.51 -6.75
N MET A 125 27.33 4.99 -7.67
CA MET A 125 28.20 6.15 -7.43
C MET A 125 27.40 7.44 -7.23
N ALA A 126 26.37 7.68 -8.05
CA ALA A 126 25.51 8.85 -7.90
C ALA A 126 24.71 8.82 -6.59
N LEU A 127 24.21 7.64 -6.21
CA LEU A 127 23.51 7.43 -4.94
C LEU A 127 24.47 7.64 -3.75
N TYR A 128 25.67 7.06 -3.81
CA TYR A 128 26.70 7.22 -2.79
C TYR A 128 27.09 8.69 -2.60
N TRP A 129 27.31 9.42 -3.69
CA TRP A 129 27.65 10.84 -3.62
C TRP A 129 26.54 11.67 -2.99
N ARG A 130 25.28 11.41 -3.37
CA ARG A 130 24.11 12.12 -2.85
C ARG A 130 23.89 11.90 -1.34
N TYR A 131 24.19 10.71 -0.83
CA TYR A 131 24.06 10.40 0.60
C TYR A 131 25.35 10.63 1.41
N ARG A 132 26.47 10.94 0.74
CA ARG A 132 27.76 11.26 1.39
C ARG A 132 28.03 12.76 1.50
N ALA A 133 27.37 13.62 0.72
CA ALA A 133 27.54 15.06 0.87
C ALA A 133 27.05 15.51 2.26
N PRO A 134 27.92 16.01 3.15
CA PRO A 134 27.46 16.78 4.29
C PRO A 134 26.95 18.14 3.78
N ASP A 135 25.92 18.67 4.43
CA ASP A 135 25.46 20.07 4.22
C ASP A 135 26.63 21.07 4.36
#